data_AF-A0AAW0YCQ0-F1
#
_entry.id   AF-A0AAW0YCQ0-F1
#
_cell.length_a   1.000
_cell.length_b   1.000
_cell.length_c   1.000
_cell.angle_alpha   90.00
_cell.angle_beta   90.00
_cell.angle_gamma   90.00
#
_symmetry.space_group_name_H-M   'P 1'
#
loop_
_entity.id
_entity.type
_entity.pdbx_description
1 polymer ?
#
loop_
_entity_poly.entity_id
_entity_poly.type
_entity_poly.pdbx_seq_one_letter_code
_entity_poly.pdbx_strand_id
1 'polypeptide(L)'
;MEAYFSEDDSLEYEDRWNLYISSFDPLGGLDEVYITRAPGRYLSDVASWNLEVMDKSAYWPNNPDYLPSSIGGAEGVIWTSGFLVTGKTDGQLQMYDTTQDPVIGPYNIAANDSDEWSYHRVVWKDMDIDGDLDALTARFHKPLIGFTKHDLVWFENAGEGFSEGWTAHVVATNGPDVHFATVTLSAGGRDFDCVVVGEFFKERTSIYWTESDTNDWTDLSKVKSRVINADAGQVFDVLVDDFNRDGTLEFIASEYKTDLGVGQVTLYQFPEDFRTDEFPQIVIADGFQPHNMLVGQSMSPGSPKVYYPTTEYANDLAEDGLPHKPFILLSGDDDGCMYILYPDTEERDDWTYQKHILVNTTHTTSGKMAHGDFNNDGYEDVVVAGYTAGQLYVYTYAP
;
A
#
# COMPACT_ATOMS: atom_id res chain seq x y z
N MET A 1 8.26 -3.38 1.84
CA MET A 1 8.75 -3.22 3.22
C MET A 1 7.76 -2.38 3.98
N GLU A 2 7.38 -2.80 5.18
CA GLU A 2 6.43 -2.12 6.08
C GLU A 2 6.89 -2.29 7.53
N ALA A 3 6.51 -1.38 8.42
CA ALA A 3 6.67 -1.54 9.85
C ALA A 3 5.31 -1.48 10.53
N TYR A 4 5.08 -2.39 11.47
CA TYR A 4 3.84 -2.48 12.23
C TYR A 4 4.12 -2.47 13.72
N PHE A 5 3.23 -1.81 14.46
CA PHE A 5 3.26 -1.70 15.90
C PHE A 5 2.27 -2.70 16.49
N SER A 6 2.78 -3.62 17.30
CA SER A 6 2.02 -4.76 17.82
C SER A 6 0.89 -4.34 18.74
N GLU A 7 -0.20 -5.09 18.70
CA GLU A 7 -1.34 -4.98 19.61
C GLU A 7 -1.02 -5.45 21.04
N ASP A 8 0.07 -6.20 21.24
CA ASP A 8 0.48 -6.71 22.55
C ASP A 8 0.98 -5.57 23.46
N ASP A 9 0.08 -5.09 24.32
CA ASP A 9 0.35 -4.01 25.28
C ASP A 9 1.19 -4.46 26.50
N SER A 10 1.54 -5.75 26.59
CA SER A 10 2.42 -6.27 27.63
C SER A 10 3.91 -6.10 27.31
N LEU A 11 4.24 -5.84 26.05
CA LEU A 11 5.60 -5.56 25.56
C LEU A 11 6.03 -4.11 25.90
N GLU A 12 7.34 -3.90 26.06
CA GLU A 12 7.89 -2.54 26.05
C GLU A 12 7.63 -1.88 24.70
N TYR A 13 7.55 -0.54 24.65
CA TYR A 13 7.17 0.18 23.43
C TYR A 13 8.06 -0.20 22.24
N GLU A 14 9.37 -0.24 22.44
CA GLU A 14 10.35 -0.54 21.40
C GLU A 14 10.23 -1.99 20.90
N ASP A 15 9.74 -2.90 21.75
CA ASP A 15 9.54 -4.32 21.40
C ASP A 15 8.27 -4.56 20.58
N ARG A 16 7.35 -3.59 20.54
CA ARG A 16 6.11 -3.70 19.77
C ARG A 16 6.33 -3.45 18.28
N TRP A 17 7.44 -2.83 17.89
CA TRP A 17 7.73 -2.60 16.48
C TRP A 17 8.31 -3.84 15.79
N ASN A 18 7.72 -4.22 14.67
CA ASN A 18 8.24 -5.23 13.74
C ASN A 18 8.41 -4.62 12.36
N LEU A 19 9.60 -4.76 11.77
CA LEU A 19 9.90 -4.33 10.41
C LEU A 19 9.95 -5.54 9.47
N TYR A 20 9.18 -5.50 8.39
CA TYR A 20 9.05 -6.57 7.40
C TYR A 20 9.69 -6.15 6.09
N ILE A 21 10.67 -6.92 5.60
CA ILE A 21 11.51 -6.56 4.45
C ILE A 21 11.42 -7.65 3.39
N SER A 22 11.13 -7.27 2.15
CA SER A 22 11.22 -8.15 0.98
C SER A 22 12.60 -8.09 0.34
N SER A 23 12.98 -9.17 -0.33
CA SER A 23 14.01 -9.18 -1.36
C SER A 23 13.44 -9.81 -2.63
N PHE A 24 14.00 -9.52 -3.79
CA PHE A 24 13.66 -10.23 -5.02
C PHE A 24 14.90 -10.45 -5.89
N ASP A 25 15.00 -11.63 -6.48
CA ASP A 25 16.01 -11.99 -7.48
C ASP A 25 15.35 -12.18 -8.85
N PRO A 26 15.54 -11.26 -9.81
CA PRO A 26 14.96 -11.38 -11.16
C PRO A 26 15.44 -12.60 -11.95
N LEU A 27 16.56 -13.22 -11.56
CA LEU A 27 17.15 -14.39 -12.22
C LEU A 27 17.00 -15.68 -11.40
N GLY A 28 16.52 -15.56 -10.16
CA GLY A 28 16.40 -16.63 -9.19
C GLY A 28 15.05 -17.33 -9.19
N GLY A 29 14.92 -18.31 -8.30
CA GLY A 29 13.65 -18.99 -8.01
C GLY A 29 12.82 -18.20 -7.00
N LEU A 30 12.38 -18.88 -5.94
CA LEU A 30 11.65 -18.26 -4.83
C LEU A 30 12.54 -17.26 -4.09
N ASP A 31 11.91 -16.22 -3.54
CA ASP A 31 12.58 -15.11 -2.87
C ASP A 31 12.43 -15.19 -1.35
N GLU A 32 13.31 -14.50 -0.64
CA GLU A 32 13.31 -14.43 0.82
C GLU A 32 12.56 -13.19 1.31
N VAL A 33 11.81 -13.38 2.39
CA VAL A 33 11.19 -12.32 3.17
C VAL A 33 11.76 -12.34 4.58
N TYR A 34 11.94 -11.17 5.18
CA TYR A 34 12.63 -11.00 6.44
C TYR A 34 11.78 -10.24 7.45
N ILE A 35 12.08 -10.47 8.73
CA ILE A 35 11.59 -9.69 9.86
C ILE A 35 12.77 -9.15 10.68
N THR A 36 12.64 -7.93 11.18
CA THR A 36 13.48 -7.35 12.21
C THR A 36 12.58 -6.92 13.35
N ARG A 37 12.70 -7.62 14.49
CA ARG A 37 11.97 -7.31 15.71
C ARG A 37 12.66 -6.19 16.48
N ALA A 38 11.86 -5.32 17.09
CA ALA A 38 12.32 -4.23 17.94
C ALA A 38 13.42 -3.34 17.30
N PRO A 39 13.23 -2.84 16.05
CA PRO A 39 14.26 -2.05 15.36
C PRO A 39 14.69 -0.82 16.17
N GLY A 40 13.78 -0.23 16.97
CA GLY A 40 14.02 0.90 17.85
C GLY A 40 15.17 0.70 18.84
N ARG A 41 15.35 -0.52 19.35
CA ARG A 41 16.44 -0.84 20.30
C ARG A 41 17.84 -0.73 19.69
N TYR A 42 17.93 -0.72 18.36
CA TYR A 42 19.18 -0.81 17.62
C TYR A 42 19.37 0.37 16.65
N LEU A 43 18.59 1.45 16.73
CA LEU A 43 18.71 2.61 15.83
C LEU A 43 20.10 3.26 15.86
N SER A 44 20.78 3.25 17.01
CA SER A 44 22.13 3.79 17.14
C SER A 44 23.20 2.96 16.42
N ASP A 45 22.91 1.71 16.05
CA ASP A 45 23.81 0.81 15.34
C ASP A 45 23.03 -0.07 14.36
N VAL A 46 22.55 0.54 13.27
CA VAL A 46 21.77 -0.13 12.22
C VAL A 46 22.50 -1.35 11.63
N ALA A 47 23.83 -1.34 11.62
CA ALA A 47 24.62 -2.49 11.14
C ALA A 47 24.48 -3.73 12.04
N SER A 48 23.99 -3.57 13.26
CA SER A 48 23.71 -4.65 14.21
C SER A 48 22.29 -5.21 14.11
N TRP A 49 21.43 -4.65 13.25
CA TRP A 49 20.06 -5.15 13.07
C TRP A 49 20.05 -6.63 12.69
N ASN A 50 19.23 -7.41 13.40
CA ASN A 50 19.05 -8.81 13.11
C ASN A 50 17.96 -8.99 12.04
N LEU A 51 18.38 -9.17 10.78
CA LEU A 51 17.47 -9.55 9.71
C LEU A 51 17.26 -11.05 9.74
N GLU A 52 16.13 -11.49 10.30
CA GLU A 52 15.77 -12.89 10.37
C GLU A 52 15.00 -13.27 9.12
N VAL A 53 15.40 -14.38 8.47
CA VAL A 53 14.63 -14.91 7.34
C VAL A 53 13.35 -15.52 7.90
N MET A 54 12.21 -14.96 7.51
CA MET A 54 10.89 -15.44 7.90
C MET A 54 10.45 -16.60 7.00
N ASP A 55 10.64 -16.46 5.69
CA ASP A 55 10.28 -17.48 4.71
C ASP A 55 11.11 -17.34 3.42
N LYS A 56 11.14 -18.39 2.60
CA LYS A 56 11.84 -18.48 1.31
C LYS A 56 10.95 -18.98 0.17
N SER A 57 9.63 -18.86 0.30
CA SER A 57 8.67 -19.44 -0.63
C SER A 57 7.90 -18.43 -1.48
N ALA A 58 8.15 -17.13 -1.31
CA ALA A 58 7.45 -16.09 -2.05
C ALA A 58 7.86 -16.04 -3.53
N TYR A 59 6.89 -15.92 -4.42
CA TYR A 59 7.09 -15.68 -5.84
C TYR A 59 7.12 -14.17 -6.10
N TRP A 60 8.26 -13.48 -6.00
CA TRP A 60 8.30 -12.01 -6.10
C TRP A 60 7.46 -11.31 -5.00
N PRO A 61 7.99 -11.16 -3.78
CA PRO A 61 7.27 -10.56 -2.66
C PRO A 61 7.05 -9.05 -2.87
N ASN A 62 5.79 -8.61 -2.84
CA ASN A 62 5.38 -7.23 -3.10
C ASN A 62 5.16 -6.45 -1.79
N ASN A 63 4.07 -6.75 -1.07
CA ASN A 63 3.65 -6.00 0.09
C ASN A 63 3.36 -6.94 1.28
N PRO A 64 3.95 -6.70 2.45
CA PRO A 64 3.46 -7.25 3.71
C PRO A 64 2.36 -6.33 4.24
N ASP A 65 1.11 -6.79 4.29
CA ASP A 65 0.01 -6.07 4.96
C ASP A 65 -0.19 -6.61 6.37
N TYR A 66 -0.47 -5.72 7.32
CA TYR A 66 -0.72 -6.06 8.73
C TYR A 66 -1.88 -7.04 8.88
N LEU A 67 -1.73 -8.12 9.64
CA LEU A 67 -2.80 -9.07 9.96
C LEU A 67 -3.18 -8.91 11.45
N PRO A 68 -4.33 -8.32 11.77
CA PRO A 68 -4.75 -8.11 13.16
C PRO A 68 -5.15 -9.42 13.84
N SER A 69 -5.04 -9.45 15.17
CA SER A 69 -5.38 -10.63 15.99
C SER A 69 -6.86 -11.02 15.90
N SER A 70 -7.73 -10.07 15.54
CA SER A 70 -9.17 -10.32 15.32
C SER A 70 -9.48 -11.27 14.16
N ILE A 71 -8.53 -11.51 13.26
CA ILE A 71 -8.70 -12.38 12.09
C ILE A 71 -8.17 -13.78 12.39
N GLY A 72 -6.90 -13.86 12.78
CA GLY A 72 -6.18 -15.11 12.94
C GLY A 72 -6.20 -15.69 14.37
N GLY A 73 -6.71 -14.95 15.35
CA GLY A 73 -6.51 -15.24 16.78
C GLY A 73 -5.09 -14.93 17.28
N ALA A 74 -4.19 -14.50 16.38
CA ALA A 74 -2.86 -13.98 16.67
C ALA A 74 -2.52 -12.88 15.64
N GLU A 75 -1.64 -11.97 16.02
CA GLU A 75 -1.14 -10.92 15.14
C GLU A 75 -0.14 -11.46 14.12
N GLY A 76 -0.05 -10.83 12.96
CA GLY A 76 0.80 -11.29 11.88
C GLY A 76 0.99 -10.31 10.75
N VAL A 77 1.42 -10.87 9.61
CA VAL A 77 1.33 -10.21 8.31
C VAL A 77 0.78 -11.18 7.27
N ILE A 78 0.13 -10.62 6.25
CA ILE A 78 -0.13 -11.31 4.98
C ILE A 78 0.83 -10.77 3.93
N TRP A 79 1.60 -11.65 3.32
CA TRP A 79 2.53 -11.30 2.26
C TRP A 79 1.90 -11.54 0.90
N THR A 80 1.84 -10.49 0.08
CA THR A 80 1.38 -10.57 -1.29
C THR A 80 2.55 -10.83 -2.24
N SER A 81 2.34 -11.62 -3.28
CA SER A 81 3.40 -11.94 -4.22
C SER A 81 2.87 -12.10 -5.66
N GLY A 82 3.79 -12.25 -6.60
CA GLY A 82 3.56 -12.42 -8.03
C GLY A 82 3.85 -11.12 -8.79
N PHE A 83 4.47 -11.23 -9.97
CA PHE A 83 4.65 -10.09 -10.86
C PHE A 83 4.86 -10.49 -12.33
N LEU A 84 5.36 -9.55 -13.14
CA LEU A 84 5.59 -9.70 -14.58
C LEU A 84 6.82 -10.53 -14.95
N VAL A 85 7.59 -11.01 -13.96
CA VAL A 85 8.83 -11.75 -14.20
C VAL A 85 8.51 -13.20 -14.54
N THR A 86 9.08 -13.69 -15.64
CA THR A 86 8.91 -15.09 -16.10
C THR A 86 9.23 -16.07 -14.97
N GLY A 87 8.28 -16.96 -14.64
CA GLY A 87 8.41 -17.94 -13.56
C GLY A 87 8.01 -17.43 -12.17
N LYS A 88 7.56 -16.16 -12.06
CA LYS A 88 7.06 -15.53 -10.84
C LYS A 88 5.67 -14.92 -11.04
N THR A 89 4.89 -15.45 -11.99
CA THR A 89 3.53 -14.99 -12.32
C THR A 89 2.45 -15.61 -11.43
N ASP A 90 2.79 -16.71 -10.75
CA ASP A 90 1.92 -17.48 -9.84
C ASP A 90 2.15 -17.03 -8.39
N GLY A 91 1.70 -15.82 -8.11
CA GLY A 91 1.74 -15.19 -6.81
C GLY A 91 0.79 -15.81 -5.79
N GLN A 92 1.02 -15.46 -4.53
CA GLN A 92 0.35 -16.02 -3.37
C GLN A 92 -0.03 -14.93 -2.37
N LEU A 93 -0.99 -15.26 -1.51
CA LEU A 93 -1.44 -14.47 -0.35
C LEU A 93 -1.12 -15.24 0.92
N GLN A 94 0.08 -15.05 1.46
CA GLN A 94 0.64 -15.91 2.51
C GLN A 94 0.55 -15.25 3.87
N MET A 95 -0.25 -15.81 4.79
CA MET A 95 -0.33 -15.33 6.17
C MET A 95 0.77 -15.95 7.03
N TYR A 96 1.26 -15.15 7.98
CA TYR A 96 2.29 -15.53 8.95
C TYR A 96 1.88 -15.05 10.35
N ASP A 97 1.90 -15.93 11.34
CA ASP A 97 1.80 -15.57 12.75
C ASP A 97 3.18 -15.13 13.24
N THR A 98 3.32 -13.82 13.48
CA THR A 98 4.61 -13.22 13.82
C THR A 98 4.80 -13.06 15.33
N THR A 99 3.81 -13.45 16.13
CA THR A 99 3.89 -13.50 17.61
C THR A 99 4.81 -14.62 18.09
N GLN A 100 5.05 -15.61 17.23
CA GLN A 100 5.88 -16.78 17.54
C GLN A 100 7.32 -16.60 17.06
N ASP A 101 8.25 -17.24 17.77
CA ASP A 101 9.64 -17.39 17.38
C ASP A 101 10.05 -18.89 17.48
N PRO A 102 10.24 -19.59 16.35
CA PRO A 102 10.17 -19.08 14.98
C PRO A 102 8.73 -18.74 14.52
N VAL A 103 8.63 -17.89 13.50
CA VAL A 103 7.35 -17.53 12.84
C VAL A 103 6.62 -18.77 12.36
N ILE A 104 5.28 -18.80 12.48
CA ILE A 104 4.42 -19.88 11.97
C ILE A 104 3.76 -19.44 10.66
N GLY A 105 3.78 -20.31 9.65
CA GLY A 105 3.29 -20.06 8.29
C GLY A 105 4.21 -20.71 7.25
N PRO A 106 4.07 -20.39 5.96
CA PRO A 106 2.98 -19.59 5.38
C PRO A 106 1.64 -20.36 5.32
N TYR A 107 0.53 -19.65 5.47
CA TYR A 107 -0.80 -20.13 5.11
C TYR A 107 -1.27 -19.37 3.86
N ASN A 108 -1.34 -20.03 2.70
CA ASN A 108 -1.75 -19.37 1.47
C ASN A 108 -3.28 -19.37 1.34
N ILE A 109 -3.93 -18.24 1.62
CA ILE A 109 -5.39 -18.12 1.50
C ILE A 109 -5.87 -18.24 0.05
N ALA A 110 -5.01 -17.95 -0.92
CA ALA A 110 -5.31 -18.10 -2.35
C ALA A 110 -5.03 -19.50 -2.91
N ALA A 111 -4.67 -20.49 -2.08
CA ALA A 111 -4.26 -21.82 -2.55
C ALA A 111 -5.33 -22.60 -3.34
N ASN A 112 -6.61 -22.23 -3.21
CA ASN A 112 -7.71 -22.83 -3.96
C ASN A 112 -7.98 -22.15 -5.31
N ASP A 113 -7.28 -21.08 -5.64
CA ASP A 113 -7.37 -20.45 -6.95
C ASP A 113 -6.73 -21.36 -8.01
N SER A 114 -7.34 -21.38 -9.21
CA SER A 114 -6.92 -22.27 -10.30
C SER A 114 -6.14 -21.56 -11.41
N ASP A 115 -6.15 -20.23 -11.37
CA ASP A 115 -5.44 -19.36 -12.30
C ASP A 115 -4.16 -18.83 -11.63
N GLU A 116 -3.12 -18.53 -12.42
CA GLU A 116 -1.91 -17.87 -11.93
C GLU A 116 -2.19 -16.38 -11.71
N TRP A 117 -2.09 -15.87 -10.48
CA TRP A 117 -2.39 -14.46 -10.17
C TRP A 117 -1.25 -13.76 -9.48
N SER A 118 -1.16 -12.45 -9.65
CA SER A 118 -0.25 -11.57 -8.93
C SER A 118 -1.02 -10.62 -8.02
N TYR A 119 -0.51 -10.39 -6.81
CA TYR A 119 -1.17 -9.63 -5.74
C TYR A 119 -0.22 -8.59 -5.14
N HIS A 120 -0.74 -7.40 -4.83
CA HIS A 120 0.07 -6.28 -4.32
C HIS A 120 -0.44 -5.66 -3.01
N ARG A 121 -1.68 -5.95 -2.60
CA ARG A 121 -2.26 -5.37 -1.37
C ARG A 121 -3.42 -6.20 -0.86
N VAL A 122 -3.50 -6.37 0.45
CA VAL A 122 -4.69 -6.85 1.16
C VAL A 122 -5.23 -5.74 2.07
N VAL A 123 -6.55 -5.56 2.06
CA VAL A 123 -7.28 -4.76 3.06
C VAL A 123 -8.28 -5.67 3.77
N TRP A 124 -8.26 -5.67 5.09
CA TRP A 124 -9.17 -6.47 5.90
C TRP A 124 -10.51 -5.78 6.08
N LYS A 125 -11.58 -6.49 5.72
CA LYS A 125 -12.91 -5.88 5.65
C LYS A 125 -13.98 -6.95 5.70
N ASP A 126 -15.02 -6.73 6.50
CA ASP A 126 -16.22 -7.57 6.51
C ASP A 126 -17.03 -7.29 5.23
N MET A 127 -16.96 -8.20 4.25
CA MET A 127 -17.52 -7.99 2.90
C MET A 127 -18.97 -8.48 2.79
N ASP A 128 -19.38 -9.44 3.62
CA ASP A 128 -20.71 -10.05 3.60
C ASP A 128 -21.58 -9.75 4.84
N ILE A 129 -21.05 -8.94 5.77
CA ILE A 129 -21.72 -8.45 6.97
C ILE A 129 -22.01 -9.60 7.96
N ASP A 130 -21.15 -10.62 7.98
CA ASP A 130 -21.24 -11.74 8.91
C ASP A 130 -20.49 -11.50 10.24
N GLY A 131 -19.65 -10.46 10.29
CA GLY A 131 -18.89 -10.02 11.45
C GLY A 131 -17.42 -10.47 11.49
N ASP A 132 -17.00 -11.32 10.56
CA ASP A 132 -15.60 -11.69 10.37
C ASP A 132 -14.96 -10.80 9.28
N LEU A 133 -13.67 -10.48 9.42
CA LEU A 133 -12.98 -9.69 8.39
C LEU A 133 -12.41 -10.59 7.30
N ASP A 134 -12.69 -10.24 6.05
CA ASP A 134 -12.21 -10.88 4.85
C ASP A 134 -10.98 -10.19 4.25
N ALA A 135 -10.24 -10.90 3.41
CA ALA A 135 -9.13 -10.31 2.66
C ALA A 135 -9.62 -9.76 1.31
N LEU A 136 -9.91 -8.46 1.24
CA LEU A 136 -10.13 -7.75 -0.02
C LEU A 136 -8.77 -7.50 -0.71
N THR A 137 -8.66 -7.82 -1.99
CA THR A 137 -7.46 -7.60 -2.81
C THR A 137 -7.82 -7.31 -4.27
N ALA A 138 -6.92 -6.64 -4.97
CA ALA A 138 -6.88 -6.66 -6.42
C ALA A 138 -5.88 -7.72 -6.89
N ARG A 139 -6.09 -8.29 -8.08
CA ARG A 139 -5.19 -9.27 -8.68
C ARG A 139 -5.11 -9.10 -10.18
N PHE A 140 -3.99 -9.50 -10.78
CA PHE A 140 -3.86 -9.57 -12.23
C PHE A 140 -3.07 -10.79 -12.70
N HIS A 141 -3.28 -11.17 -13.96
CA HIS A 141 -2.46 -12.15 -14.67
C HIS A 141 -2.11 -11.58 -16.04
N LYS A 142 -0.82 -11.40 -16.33
CA LYS A 142 -0.33 -10.98 -17.64
C LYS A 142 0.37 -12.15 -18.34
N PRO A 143 -0.32 -12.91 -19.20
CA PRO A 143 0.30 -14.01 -19.92
C PRO A 143 1.31 -13.48 -20.96
N LEU A 144 2.27 -14.31 -21.37
CA LEU A 144 3.20 -13.98 -22.46
C LEU A 144 2.47 -13.69 -23.79
N ILE A 145 1.34 -14.36 -24.02
CA ILE A 145 0.48 -14.17 -25.19
C ILE A 145 -0.96 -14.13 -24.70
N GLY A 146 -1.69 -13.08 -25.03
CA GLY A 146 -3.11 -12.94 -24.71
C GLY A 146 -3.44 -11.60 -24.07
N PHE A 147 -4.60 -11.54 -23.43
CA PHE A 147 -5.06 -10.37 -22.69
C PHE A 147 -4.69 -10.50 -21.22
N THR A 148 -4.33 -9.38 -20.58
CA THR A 148 -4.22 -9.31 -19.13
C THR A 148 -5.60 -9.57 -18.52
N LYS A 149 -5.67 -10.48 -17.54
CA LYS A 149 -6.82 -10.63 -16.65
C LYS A 149 -6.59 -9.77 -15.41
N HIS A 150 -7.65 -9.23 -14.84
CA HIS A 150 -7.54 -8.38 -13.67
C HIS A 150 -8.89 -8.24 -12.96
N ASP A 151 -8.90 -8.46 -11.65
CA ASP A 151 -10.08 -8.58 -10.82
C ASP A 151 -9.92 -7.83 -9.48
N LEU A 152 -11.04 -7.31 -8.97
CA LEU A 152 -11.22 -7.07 -7.54
C LEU A 152 -11.90 -8.29 -6.94
N VAL A 153 -11.32 -8.85 -5.90
CA VAL A 153 -11.75 -10.11 -5.29
C VAL A 153 -11.63 -9.98 -3.77
N TRP A 154 -12.50 -10.65 -3.03
CA TRP A 154 -12.27 -10.89 -1.61
C TRP A 154 -12.20 -12.38 -1.32
N PHE A 155 -11.41 -12.76 -0.32
CA PHE A 155 -11.29 -14.12 0.17
C PHE A 155 -12.00 -14.22 1.51
N GLU A 156 -12.98 -15.11 1.58
CA GLU A 156 -13.89 -15.27 2.72
C GLU A 156 -13.19 -15.93 3.92
N ASN A 157 -13.22 -15.25 5.06
CA ASN A 157 -12.83 -15.80 6.34
C ASN A 157 -14.04 -16.43 7.03
N ALA A 158 -14.20 -17.75 6.91
CA ALA A 158 -15.28 -18.47 7.59
C ALA A 158 -15.05 -18.66 9.11
N GLY A 159 -14.36 -17.71 9.76
CA GLY A 159 -13.94 -17.77 11.16
C GLY A 159 -12.80 -18.76 11.44
N GLU A 160 -12.05 -19.16 10.42
CA GLU A 160 -10.98 -20.17 10.54
C GLU A 160 -9.62 -19.58 10.93
N GLY A 161 -9.39 -18.29 10.67
CA GLY A 161 -8.12 -17.62 10.95
C GLY A 161 -6.98 -18.17 10.11
N PHE A 162 -5.87 -18.59 10.72
CA PHE A 162 -4.71 -19.12 9.99
C PHE A 162 -5.00 -20.46 9.29
N SER A 163 -5.59 -20.42 8.10
CA SER A 163 -5.89 -21.56 7.24
C SER A 163 -5.59 -21.28 5.77
N GLU A 164 -5.51 -22.34 4.95
CA GLU A 164 -5.25 -22.24 3.52
C GLU A 164 -6.54 -22.28 2.70
N GLY A 165 -6.51 -21.67 1.50
CA GLY A 165 -7.54 -21.89 0.49
C GLY A 165 -8.91 -21.32 0.85
N TRP A 166 -8.96 -20.07 1.29
CA TRP A 166 -10.20 -19.33 1.51
C TRP A 166 -11.02 -19.22 0.21
N THR A 167 -12.34 -19.10 0.35
CA THR A 167 -13.24 -19.02 -0.81
C THR A 167 -13.11 -17.64 -1.46
N ALA A 168 -12.76 -17.61 -2.76
CA ALA A 168 -12.63 -16.37 -3.50
C ALA A 168 -13.97 -15.91 -4.11
N HIS A 169 -14.30 -14.63 -3.94
CA HIS A 169 -15.49 -13.99 -4.49
C HIS A 169 -15.12 -12.80 -5.36
N VAL A 170 -15.37 -12.89 -6.67
CA VAL A 170 -15.02 -11.85 -7.62
C VAL A 170 -16.05 -10.72 -7.60
N VAL A 171 -15.63 -9.52 -7.22
CA VAL A 171 -16.46 -8.31 -7.13
C VAL A 171 -16.57 -7.61 -8.49
N ALA A 172 -15.43 -7.45 -9.15
CA ALA A 172 -15.35 -6.78 -10.44
C ALA A 172 -14.23 -7.38 -11.28
N THR A 173 -14.40 -7.32 -12.60
CA THR A 173 -13.40 -7.78 -13.58
C THR A 173 -13.05 -6.65 -14.54
N ASN A 174 -11.90 -6.74 -15.20
CA ASN A 174 -11.47 -5.80 -16.23
C ASN A 174 -11.33 -4.36 -15.71
N GLY A 175 -10.82 -4.19 -14.47
CA GLY A 175 -10.29 -2.92 -13.99
C GLY A 175 -9.20 -3.08 -12.93
N PRO A 176 -9.55 -3.38 -11.67
CA PRO A 176 -8.62 -3.38 -10.53
C PRO A 176 -7.50 -4.41 -10.69
N ASP A 177 -6.25 -4.03 -10.39
CA ASP A 177 -5.07 -4.89 -10.60
C ASP A 177 -3.98 -4.83 -9.51
N VAL A 178 -3.49 -3.65 -9.12
CA VAL A 178 -2.37 -3.50 -8.15
C VAL A 178 -2.82 -3.01 -6.77
N HIS A 179 -2.97 -1.70 -6.58
CA HIS A 179 -3.28 -1.09 -5.29
C HIS A 179 -4.62 -0.35 -5.33
N PHE A 180 -5.21 -0.21 -4.16
CA PHE A 180 -6.50 0.41 -3.94
C PHE A 180 -6.58 0.86 -2.47
N ALA A 181 -7.55 1.73 -2.19
CA ALA A 181 -7.89 2.18 -0.85
C ALA A 181 -9.41 2.04 -0.63
N THR A 182 -9.80 1.74 0.60
CA THR A 182 -11.20 1.76 1.02
C THR A 182 -11.54 3.08 1.68
N VAL A 183 -12.74 3.60 1.45
CA VAL A 183 -13.20 4.86 2.04
C VAL A 183 -14.71 4.80 2.24
N THR A 184 -15.21 5.45 3.30
CA THR A 184 -16.65 5.66 3.48
C THR A 184 -17.02 7.03 2.95
N LEU A 185 -17.95 7.11 2.00
CA LEU A 185 -18.39 8.36 1.39
C LEU A 185 -19.90 8.55 1.57
N SER A 186 -20.31 9.72 2.03
CA SER A 186 -21.72 10.07 2.13
C SER A 186 -22.24 10.59 0.79
N ALA A 187 -23.36 10.06 0.31
CA ALA A 187 -24.07 10.58 -0.86
C ALA A 187 -25.57 10.37 -0.74
N GLY A 188 -26.38 11.38 -1.09
CA GLY A 188 -27.84 11.27 -1.04
C GLY A 188 -28.40 10.93 0.35
N GLY A 189 -27.70 11.30 1.43
CA GLY A 189 -28.13 11.09 2.82
C GLY A 189 -27.86 9.68 3.37
N ARG A 190 -27.02 8.88 2.73
CA ARG A 190 -26.49 7.61 3.27
C ARG A 190 -24.98 7.53 3.07
N ASP A 191 -24.34 6.73 3.91
CA ASP A 191 -22.94 6.38 3.76
C ASP A 191 -22.80 5.15 2.88
N PHE A 192 -21.85 5.23 1.96
CA PHE A 192 -21.45 4.14 1.08
C PHE A 192 -20.08 3.68 1.45
N ASP A 193 -19.93 2.37 1.44
CA ASP A 193 -18.65 1.75 1.45
C ASP A 193 -18.08 1.70 0.04
N CYS A 194 -16.89 2.28 -0.13
CA CYS A 194 -16.28 2.52 -1.43
C CYS A 194 -14.85 1.98 -1.50
N VAL A 195 -14.46 1.57 -2.70
CA VAL A 195 -13.09 1.18 -3.04
C VAL A 195 -12.62 2.08 -4.18
N VAL A 196 -11.62 2.92 -3.90
CA VAL A 196 -10.91 3.73 -4.90
C VAL A 196 -9.73 2.92 -5.39
N VAL A 197 -9.58 2.81 -6.71
CA VAL A 197 -8.65 1.89 -7.34
C VAL A 197 -7.79 2.62 -8.37
N GLY A 198 -6.48 2.40 -8.29
CA GLY A 198 -5.58 2.64 -9.40
C GLY A 198 -5.59 1.43 -10.34
N GLU A 199 -5.90 1.63 -11.61
CA GLU A 199 -5.91 0.56 -12.60
C GLU A 199 -4.68 0.69 -13.51
N PHE A 200 -3.60 0.01 -13.14
CA PHE A 200 -2.30 0.10 -13.79
C PHE A 200 -2.35 -0.30 -15.27
N PHE A 201 -3.05 -1.37 -15.62
CA PHE A 201 -3.11 -1.84 -17.01
C PHE A 201 -4.17 -1.14 -17.85
N LYS A 202 -5.16 -0.49 -17.21
CA LYS A 202 -6.18 0.32 -17.91
C LYS A 202 -5.84 1.80 -17.96
N GLU A 203 -4.77 2.19 -17.28
CA GLU A 203 -4.24 3.54 -17.23
C GLU A 203 -5.26 4.59 -16.74
N ARG A 204 -6.04 4.22 -15.71
CA ARG A 204 -7.13 5.05 -15.16
C ARG A 204 -7.29 4.89 -13.65
N THR A 205 -7.97 5.85 -13.04
CA THR A 205 -8.51 5.71 -11.68
C THR A 205 -10.01 5.47 -11.72
N SER A 206 -10.52 4.62 -10.83
CA SER A 206 -11.93 4.25 -10.74
C SER A 206 -12.38 4.15 -9.29
N ILE A 207 -13.70 4.21 -9.09
CA ILE A 207 -14.34 3.92 -7.80
C ILE A 207 -15.39 2.84 -7.95
N TYR A 208 -15.47 1.96 -6.96
CA TYR A 208 -16.44 0.89 -6.82
C TYR A 208 -17.21 1.07 -5.51
N TRP A 209 -18.49 0.73 -5.51
CA TRP A 209 -19.34 0.75 -4.31
C TRP A 209 -20.48 -0.25 -4.46
N THR A 210 -21.15 -0.58 -3.35
CA THR A 210 -22.38 -1.38 -3.37
C THR A 210 -23.60 -0.49 -3.09
N GLU A 211 -24.68 -0.68 -3.84
CA GLU A 211 -25.98 -0.07 -3.56
C GLU A 211 -26.78 -0.83 -2.50
N SER A 212 -26.25 -1.93 -1.94
CA SER A 212 -26.88 -2.64 -0.82
C SER A 212 -27.16 -1.71 0.35
N ASP A 213 -28.31 -1.86 1.01
CA ASP A 213 -28.74 -1.00 2.12
C ASP A 213 -27.84 -1.15 3.36
N THR A 214 -27.10 -2.26 3.44
CA THR A 214 -26.20 -2.61 4.55
C THR A 214 -24.72 -2.56 4.17
N ASN A 215 -24.39 -2.11 2.96
CA ASN A 215 -23.05 -2.23 2.38
C ASN A 215 -22.53 -3.68 2.23
N ASP A 216 -23.44 -4.65 2.16
CA ASP A 216 -23.13 -6.03 1.76
C ASP A 216 -22.69 -6.11 0.28
N TRP A 217 -21.52 -6.71 0.03
CA TRP A 217 -20.88 -6.85 -1.29
C TRP A 217 -21.19 -8.18 -2.00
N THR A 218 -21.93 -9.09 -1.38
CA THR A 218 -22.26 -10.41 -1.97
C THR A 218 -23.24 -10.33 -3.14
N ASP A 219 -24.13 -9.33 -3.14
CA ASP A 219 -25.06 -9.08 -4.25
C ASP A 219 -24.39 -8.26 -5.35
N LEU A 220 -23.67 -8.95 -6.25
CA LEU A 220 -22.96 -8.34 -7.37
C LEU A 220 -23.86 -7.50 -8.30
N SER A 221 -25.18 -7.69 -8.30
CA SER A 221 -26.08 -6.85 -9.09
C SER A 221 -26.18 -5.41 -8.57
N LYS A 222 -25.85 -5.22 -7.29
CA LYS A 222 -25.81 -3.92 -6.59
C LYS A 222 -24.43 -3.29 -6.59
N VAL A 223 -23.38 -4.04 -6.93
CA VAL A 223 -22.05 -3.46 -7.12
C VAL A 223 -22.09 -2.55 -8.35
N LYS A 224 -21.62 -1.32 -8.16
CA LYS A 224 -21.50 -0.27 -9.17
C LYS A 224 -20.06 0.20 -9.25
N SER A 225 -19.74 0.80 -10.38
CA SER A 225 -18.47 1.47 -10.56
C SER A 225 -18.57 2.62 -11.54
N ARG A 226 -17.59 3.52 -11.48
CA ARG A 226 -17.33 4.51 -12.51
C ARG A 226 -15.85 4.81 -12.60
N VAL A 227 -15.45 5.25 -13.78
CA VAL A 227 -14.11 5.83 -13.99
C VAL A 227 -14.12 7.25 -13.41
N ILE A 228 -13.09 7.57 -12.64
CA ILE A 228 -12.82 8.91 -12.12
C ILE A 228 -12.01 9.69 -13.16
N ASN A 229 -10.86 9.15 -13.57
CA ASN A 229 -10.01 9.73 -14.60
C ASN A 229 -9.58 8.65 -15.58
N ALA A 230 -10.08 8.74 -16.82
CA ALA A 230 -9.82 7.76 -17.88
C ALA A 230 -8.41 7.85 -18.48
N ASP A 231 -7.72 8.96 -18.23
CA ASP A 231 -6.42 9.28 -18.80
C ASP A 231 -5.38 9.46 -17.68
N ALA A 232 -5.49 8.76 -16.56
CA ALA A 232 -4.58 8.90 -15.41
C ALA A 232 -3.15 8.47 -15.77
N GLY A 233 -2.98 7.53 -16.71
CA GLY A 233 -1.71 6.83 -16.93
C GLY A 233 -1.63 5.60 -16.03
N GLN A 234 -0.48 4.93 -15.99
CA GLN A 234 -0.28 3.75 -15.15
C GLN A 234 -0.29 4.15 -13.67
N VAL A 235 -1.42 3.92 -13.00
CA VAL A 235 -1.57 4.21 -11.58
C VAL A 235 -0.99 3.06 -10.77
N PHE A 236 -0.02 3.34 -9.91
CA PHE A 236 0.63 2.30 -9.10
C PHE A 236 0.04 2.18 -7.71
N ASP A 237 -0.21 3.30 -7.05
CA ASP A 237 -0.77 3.34 -5.71
C ASP A 237 -1.76 4.49 -5.53
N VAL A 238 -2.65 4.33 -4.56
CA VAL A 238 -3.62 5.34 -4.13
C VAL A 238 -3.60 5.46 -2.61
N LEU A 239 -3.66 6.68 -2.11
CA LEU A 239 -3.69 6.97 -0.67
C LEU A 239 -4.83 7.93 -0.38
N VAL A 240 -5.71 7.53 0.54
CA VAL A 240 -6.83 8.35 1.04
C VAL A 240 -6.42 8.93 2.39
N ASP A 241 -6.52 10.24 2.54
CA ASP A 241 -6.39 10.97 3.81
C ASP A 241 -7.04 12.36 3.64
N ASP A 242 -7.21 13.08 4.74
CA ASP A 242 -7.54 14.51 4.79
C ASP A 242 -6.22 15.31 4.67
N PHE A 243 -5.83 15.64 3.44
CA PHE A 243 -4.51 16.20 3.13
C PHE A 243 -4.41 17.71 3.40
N ASN A 244 -5.54 18.40 3.55
CA ASN A 244 -5.56 19.78 3.99
C ASN A 244 -5.98 19.96 5.46
N ARG A 245 -6.41 18.89 6.16
CA ARG A 245 -6.89 18.89 7.55
C ARG A 245 -8.16 19.74 7.75
N ASP A 246 -9.04 19.76 6.77
CA ASP A 246 -10.34 20.47 6.84
C ASP A 246 -11.51 19.60 7.32
N GLY A 247 -11.27 18.30 7.52
CA GLY A 247 -12.26 17.29 7.90
C GLY A 247 -12.91 16.56 6.73
N THR A 248 -12.53 16.90 5.49
CA THR A 248 -12.92 16.20 4.26
C THR A 248 -11.76 15.30 3.82
N LEU A 249 -12.08 14.12 3.31
CA LEU A 249 -11.05 13.26 2.73
C LEU A 249 -10.79 13.66 1.28
N GLU A 250 -9.56 13.44 0.84
CA GLU A 250 -9.17 13.38 -0.56
C GLU A 250 -8.49 12.04 -0.82
N PHE A 251 -8.07 11.83 -2.07
CA PHE A 251 -7.09 10.81 -2.35
C PHE A 251 -6.03 11.33 -3.32
N ILE A 252 -4.83 10.79 -3.18
CA ILE A 252 -3.76 10.97 -4.16
C ILE A 252 -3.55 9.67 -4.94
N ALA A 253 -3.11 9.79 -6.18
CA ALA A 253 -2.69 8.67 -7.01
C ALA A 253 -1.25 8.92 -7.49
N SER A 254 -0.38 7.91 -7.38
CA SER A 254 0.92 7.90 -8.03
C SER A 254 0.79 7.31 -9.44
N GLU A 255 1.17 8.08 -10.44
CA GLU A 255 0.83 7.82 -11.83
C GLU A 255 2.06 7.96 -12.73
N TYR A 256 2.23 7.03 -13.67
CA TYR A 256 3.21 7.16 -14.75
C TYR A 256 2.52 7.41 -16.09
N LYS A 257 2.76 8.58 -16.69
CA LYS A 257 2.19 8.98 -17.98
C LYS A 257 3.01 8.35 -19.10
N THR A 258 2.60 7.18 -19.57
CA THR A 258 3.33 6.37 -20.56
C THR A 258 3.58 7.10 -21.88
N ASP A 259 2.65 7.96 -22.29
CA ASP A 259 2.72 8.81 -23.48
C ASP A 259 3.74 9.94 -23.36
N LEU A 260 3.95 10.45 -22.13
CA LEU A 260 4.90 11.52 -21.83
C LEU A 260 6.25 11.01 -21.30
N GLY A 261 6.30 9.76 -20.83
CA GLY A 261 7.48 9.16 -20.21
C GLY A 261 7.87 9.82 -18.87
N VAL A 262 6.90 10.36 -18.14
CA VAL A 262 7.12 11.07 -16.87
C VAL A 262 6.06 10.71 -15.85
N GLY A 263 6.49 10.58 -14.59
CA GLY A 263 5.62 10.34 -13.46
C GLY A 263 5.08 11.61 -12.81
N GLN A 264 3.94 11.47 -12.13
CA GLN A 264 3.30 12.50 -11.34
C GLN A 264 2.55 11.93 -10.14
N VAL A 265 2.19 12.81 -9.22
CA VAL A 265 1.22 12.56 -8.14
C VAL A 265 0.07 13.54 -8.33
N THR A 266 -1.14 13.00 -8.46
CA THR A 266 -2.36 13.77 -8.65
C THR A 266 -3.23 13.63 -7.41
N LEU A 267 -3.66 14.75 -6.83
CA LEU A 267 -4.67 14.81 -5.78
C LEU A 267 -6.06 14.95 -6.39
N TYR A 268 -7.02 14.25 -5.82
CA TYR A 268 -8.42 14.19 -6.22
C TYR A 268 -9.31 14.45 -5.01
N GLN A 269 -10.22 15.41 -5.14
CA GLN A 269 -11.20 15.71 -4.09
C GLN A 269 -12.46 14.86 -4.29
N PHE A 270 -12.97 14.27 -3.21
CA PHE A 270 -14.28 13.61 -3.27
C PHE A 270 -15.39 14.67 -3.41
N PRO A 271 -16.24 14.58 -4.44
CA PRO A 271 -17.36 15.51 -4.56
C PRO A 271 -18.51 15.12 -3.61
N GLU A 272 -19.49 16.01 -3.45
CA GLU A 272 -20.67 15.77 -2.61
C GLU A 272 -21.44 14.50 -3.02
N ASP A 273 -21.58 14.23 -4.33
CA ASP A 273 -22.09 12.95 -4.82
C ASP A 273 -21.09 12.27 -5.77
N PHE A 274 -20.22 11.45 -5.18
CA PHE A 274 -19.21 10.66 -5.92
C PHE A 274 -19.78 9.78 -7.03
N ARG A 275 -21.09 9.49 -7.03
CA ARG A 275 -21.72 8.62 -8.03
C ARG A 275 -21.99 9.36 -9.34
N THR A 276 -22.16 10.68 -9.29
CA THR A 276 -22.54 11.49 -10.46
C THR A 276 -21.61 12.66 -10.75
N ASP A 277 -21.01 13.25 -9.71
CA ASP A 277 -20.31 14.52 -9.83
C ASP A 277 -18.86 14.32 -10.26
N GLU A 278 -18.26 15.32 -10.90
CA GLU A 278 -16.86 15.28 -11.28
C GLU A 278 -15.94 15.35 -10.05
N PHE A 279 -14.80 14.68 -10.10
CA PHE A 279 -13.79 14.74 -9.06
C PHE A 279 -12.79 15.85 -9.43
N PRO A 280 -12.76 16.98 -8.70
CA PRO A 280 -11.72 17.99 -8.90
C PRO A 280 -10.34 17.36 -8.70
N GLN A 281 -9.40 17.65 -9.58
CA GLN A 281 -8.06 17.06 -9.53
C GLN A 281 -6.95 18.09 -9.77
N ILE A 282 -5.82 17.92 -9.12
CA ILE A 282 -4.67 18.81 -9.16
C ILE A 282 -3.38 17.98 -9.12
N VAL A 283 -2.45 18.22 -10.04
CA VAL A 283 -1.11 17.62 -9.98
C VAL A 283 -0.32 18.34 -8.89
N ILE A 284 0.09 17.62 -7.85
CA ILE A 284 0.79 18.18 -6.68
C ILE A 284 2.31 17.97 -6.74
N ALA A 285 2.76 17.00 -7.53
CA ALA A 285 4.18 16.79 -7.83
C ALA A 285 4.32 16.09 -9.18
N ASP A 286 5.35 16.44 -9.97
CA ASP A 286 5.63 15.85 -11.28
C ASP A 286 7.13 15.65 -11.50
N GLY A 287 7.52 15.19 -12.69
CA GLY A 287 8.93 15.12 -13.08
C GLY A 287 9.67 13.94 -12.45
N PHE A 288 8.97 12.86 -12.10
CA PHE A 288 9.59 11.60 -11.70
C PHE A 288 10.02 10.84 -12.96
N GLN A 289 11.33 10.61 -13.10
CA GLN A 289 11.89 10.06 -14.33
C GLN A 289 12.50 8.69 -14.06
N PRO A 290 11.83 7.59 -14.46
CA PRO A 290 12.36 6.27 -14.22
C PRO A 290 13.65 6.02 -15.01
N HIS A 291 14.55 5.20 -14.46
CA HIS A 291 15.65 4.61 -15.19
C HIS A 291 15.14 3.58 -16.20
N ASN A 292 15.84 3.43 -17.31
CA ASN A 292 15.52 2.35 -18.25
C ASN A 292 15.91 0.99 -17.65
N MET A 293 14.93 0.11 -17.51
CA MET A 293 15.13 -1.25 -17.02
C MET A 293 15.50 -2.21 -18.17
N LEU A 294 16.37 -3.19 -17.90
CA LEU A 294 16.77 -4.21 -18.88
C LEU A 294 15.64 -5.21 -19.19
N VAL A 295 14.76 -5.44 -18.22
CA VAL A 295 13.62 -6.38 -18.29
C VAL A 295 12.45 -5.73 -17.55
N GLY A 296 11.22 -5.89 -18.07
CA GLY A 296 10.01 -5.37 -17.44
C GLY A 296 9.54 -4.03 -18.01
N GLN A 297 8.49 -3.49 -17.38
CA GLN A 297 8.08 -2.10 -17.55
C GLN A 297 8.78 -1.27 -16.47
N SER A 298 9.15 -0.04 -16.82
CA SER A 298 9.78 0.88 -15.87
C SER A 298 8.83 2.01 -15.55
N MET A 299 8.70 2.36 -14.27
CA MET A 299 7.77 3.39 -13.83
C MET A 299 8.24 4.13 -12.57
N SER A 300 7.77 5.36 -12.43
CA SER A 300 7.93 6.19 -11.23
C SER A 300 6.79 7.20 -11.20
N PRO A 301 6.36 7.69 -10.03
CA PRO A 301 6.76 7.27 -8.68
C PRO A 301 6.00 6.02 -8.21
N GLY A 302 6.46 5.43 -7.10
CA GLY A 302 5.84 4.29 -6.41
C GLY A 302 4.85 4.71 -5.32
N SER A 303 4.87 4.02 -4.18
CA SER A 303 3.88 4.20 -3.10
C SER A 303 4.08 5.48 -2.27
N PRO A 304 3.01 6.25 -2.01
CA PRO A 304 2.99 7.34 -1.05
C PRO A 304 2.56 6.90 0.36
N LYS A 305 2.98 7.66 1.39
CA LYS A 305 2.51 7.56 2.78
C LYS A 305 2.41 8.94 3.43
N VAL A 306 1.40 9.13 4.26
CA VAL A 306 1.27 10.31 5.13
C VAL A 306 2.33 10.26 6.21
N TYR A 307 2.92 11.40 6.51
CA TYR A 307 4.09 11.51 7.37
C TYR A 307 4.08 12.77 8.21
N TYR A 308 4.48 12.62 9.47
CA TYR A 308 4.73 13.72 10.40
C TYR A 308 6.14 13.53 10.99
N PRO A 309 7.01 14.56 10.95
CA PRO A 309 8.40 14.41 11.40
C PRO A 309 8.55 14.18 12.91
N THR A 310 7.58 14.64 13.71
CA THR A 310 7.57 14.49 15.16
C THR A 310 6.14 14.33 15.68
N THR A 311 6.01 13.71 16.86
CA THR A 311 4.76 13.66 17.63
C THR A 311 4.29 15.08 18.01
N GLU A 312 5.22 16.00 18.26
CA GLU A 312 4.88 17.40 18.56
C GLU A 312 4.19 18.06 17.37
N TYR A 313 4.76 17.97 16.17
CA TYR A 313 4.19 18.58 14.96
C TYR A 313 2.85 17.94 14.56
N ALA A 314 2.70 16.62 14.76
CA ALA A 314 1.44 15.92 14.51
C ALA A 314 0.29 16.39 15.44
N ASN A 315 0.61 16.88 16.65
CA ASN A 315 -0.37 17.32 17.64
C ASN A 315 -0.49 18.85 17.73
N ASP A 316 0.43 19.60 17.13
CA ASP A 316 0.37 21.06 17.10
C ASP A 316 -0.71 21.56 16.12
N LEU A 317 -1.11 22.81 16.31
CA LEU A 317 -2.12 23.47 15.47
C LEU A 317 -1.48 24.59 14.66
N ALA A 318 -1.87 24.66 13.39
CA ALA A 318 -1.55 25.80 12.53
C ALA A 318 -2.27 27.08 13.02
N GLU A 319 -1.96 28.22 12.40
CA GLU A 319 -2.48 29.53 12.82
C GLU A 319 -4.02 29.63 12.81
N ASP A 320 -4.69 28.83 11.98
CA ASP A 320 -6.14 28.76 11.89
C ASP A 320 -6.78 27.86 12.97
N GLY A 321 -5.97 27.22 13.81
CA GLY A 321 -6.40 26.35 14.90
C GLY A 321 -6.74 24.92 14.48
N LEU A 322 -6.43 24.52 13.25
CA LEU A 322 -6.56 23.15 12.76
C LEU A 322 -5.20 22.44 12.71
N PRO A 323 -5.15 21.10 12.71
CA PRO A 323 -3.90 20.36 12.60
C PRO A 323 -3.08 20.75 11.36
N HIS A 324 -1.76 20.62 11.46
CA HIS A 324 -0.87 20.84 10.33
C HIS A 324 -1.13 19.87 9.17
N LYS A 325 -1.00 20.39 7.95
CA LYS A 325 -1.04 19.55 6.75
C LYS A 325 0.05 18.46 6.82
N PRO A 326 -0.27 17.20 6.49
CA PRO A 326 0.72 16.13 6.50
C PRO A 326 1.80 16.35 5.43
N PHE A 327 2.99 15.81 5.67
CA PHE A 327 3.96 15.58 4.59
C PHE A 327 3.62 14.26 3.90
N ILE A 328 4.18 14.05 2.71
CA ILE A 328 4.01 12.79 1.97
C ILE A 328 5.39 12.18 1.73
N LEU A 329 5.68 11.04 2.35
CA LEU A 329 6.77 10.18 1.92
C LEU A 329 6.37 9.51 0.62
N LEU A 330 7.27 9.49 -0.37
CA LEU A 330 6.97 8.92 -1.68
C LEU A 330 8.15 8.11 -2.20
N SER A 331 7.89 6.85 -2.53
CA SER A 331 8.87 6.01 -3.21
C SER A 331 9.03 6.49 -4.65
N GLY A 332 10.25 6.58 -5.14
CA GLY A 332 10.54 6.88 -6.53
C GLY A 332 10.55 5.65 -7.44
N ASP A 333 10.43 4.45 -6.86
CA ASP A 333 10.48 3.17 -7.56
C ASP A 333 11.68 3.10 -8.51
N ASP A 334 11.48 3.01 -9.83
CA ASP A 334 12.54 2.87 -10.82
C ASP A 334 13.35 4.16 -11.10
N ASP A 335 13.09 5.28 -10.43
CA ASP A 335 14.00 6.43 -10.45
C ASP A 335 15.11 6.34 -9.36
N GLY A 336 15.03 5.31 -8.51
CA GLY A 336 16.04 5.01 -7.50
C GLY A 336 16.13 6.00 -6.36
N CYS A 337 15.15 6.90 -6.22
CA CYS A 337 15.09 7.91 -5.17
C CYS A 337 13.92 7.67 -4.21
N MET A 338 14.04 8.25 -3.02
CA MET A 338 12.90 8.46 -2.12
C MET A 338 12.70 9.94 -1.92
N TYR A 339 11.45 10.37 -1.86
CA TYR A 339 11.08 11.76 -1.76
C TYR A 339 10.29 12.04 -0.49
N ILE A 340 10.37 13.29 -0.05
CA ILE A 340 9.38 13.90 0.84
C ILE A 340 8.74 15.06 0.08
N LEU A 341 7.41 15.11 0.08
CA LEU A 341 6.64 16.24 -0.39
C LEU A 341 6.15 17.04 0.83
N TYR A 342 6.56 18.31 0.91
CA TYR A 342 6.12 19.23 1.96
C TYR A 342 5.05 20.16 1.42
N PRO A 343 3.98 20.46 2.17
CA PRO A 343 3.07 21.54 1.78
C PRO A 343 3.86 22.86 1.74
N ASP A 344 3.73 23.64 0.66
CA ASP A 344 4.42 24.94 0.53
C ASP A 344 3.88 25.97 1.54
N THR A 345 2.65 25.76 1.99
CA THR A 345 1.91 26.61 2.92
C THR A 345 0.85 25.80 3.68
N GLU A 346 0.42 26.32 4.83
CA GLU A 346 -0.68 25.79 5.64
C GLU A 346 -2.07 26.30 5.17
N GLU A 347 -2.12 27.16 4.14
CA GLU A 347 -3.40 27.57 3.53
C GLU A 347 -4.13 26.34 2.96
N ARG A 348 -5.35 26.10 3.44
CA ARG A 348 -6.10 24.84 3.25
C ARG A 348 -6.45 24.55 1.78
N ASP A 349 -6.76 25.58 1.01
CA ASP A 349 -7.10 25.46 -0.42
C ASP A 349 -5.86 25.52 -1.34
N ASP A 350 -4.66 25.67 -0.77
CA ASP A 350 -3.41 25.65 -1.53
C ASP A 350 -2.81 24.24 -1.54
N TRP A 351 -2.87 23.61 -2.71
CA TRP A 351 -2.41 22.25 -2.95
C TRP A 351 -0.98 22.17 -3.48
N THR A 352 -0.18 23.24 -3.36
CA THR A 352 1.20 23.23 -3.78
C THR A 352 2.10 22.50 -2.78
N TYR A 353 2.95 21.63 -3.31
CA TYR A 353 3.93 20.85 -2.53
C TYR A 353 5.35 21.03 -3.09
N GLN A 354 6.29 21.17 -2.17
CA GLN A 354 7.72 21.15 -2.41
C GLN A 354 8.22 19.71 -2.44
N LYS A 355 8.77 19.29 -3.59
CA LYS A 355 9.39 17.97 -3.75
C LYS A 355 10.88 17.99 -3.37
N HIS A 356 11.28 17.18 -2.39
CA HIS A 356 12.67 17.00 -1.98
C HIS A 356 13.10 15.54 -2.07
N ILE A 357 14.34 15.30 -2.46
CA ILE A 357 14.96 13.98 -2.40
C ILE A 357 15.43 13.73 -0.97
N LEU A 358 14.85 12.73 -0.30
CA LEU A 358 15.33 12.21 0.99
C LEU A 358 16.56 11.32 0.79
N VAL A 359 16.44 10.38 -0.16
CA VAL A 359 17.49 9.41 -0.49
C VAL A 359 17.65 9.36 -1.99
N ASN A 360 18.89 9.42 -2.46
CA ASN A 360 19.22 8.98 -3.81
C ASN A 360 20.10 7.74 -3.66
N THR A 361 19.57 6.58 -4.02
CA THR A 361 20.30 5.32 -3.89
C THR A 361 21.47 5.22 -4.86
N THR A 362 21.52 6.08 -5.89
CA THR A 362 22.44 6.05 -7.03
C THR A 362 22.32 4.79 -7.90
N HIS A 363 21.26 4.01 -7.67
CA HIS A 363 20.91 2.78 -8.39
C HIS A 363 19.52 2.91 -9.03
N THR A 364 19.03 1.85 -9.67
CA THR A 364 17.82 1.95 -10.50
C THR A 364 16.53 1.92 -9.70
N THR A 365 16.36 0.94 -8.81
CA THR A 365 15.06 0.73 -8.14
C THR A 365 15.20 0.93 -6.64
N SER A 366 14.35 1.81 -6.11
CA SER A 366 14.06 1.99 -4.69
C SER A 366 12.73 1.31 -4.37
N GLY A 367 12.58 0.79 -3.16
CA GLY A 367 11.34 0.15 -2.72
C GLY A 367 10.42 1.09 -1.96
N LYS A 368 9.38 0.51 -1.36
CA LYS A 368 8.59 1.21 -0.34
C LYS A 368 9.44 1.55 0.88
N MET A 369 8.99 2.53 1.65
CA MET A 369 9.53 2.92 2.94
C MET A 369 8.69 2.37 4.09
N ALA A 370 9.30 2.21 5.25
CA ALA A 370 8.61 2.05 6.52
C ALA A 370 8.91 3.28 7.39
N HIS A 371 7.97 3.68 8.24
CA HIS A 371 8.20 4.77 9.19
C HIS A 371 7.41 4.56 10.48
N GLY A 372 7.86 5.24 11.54
CA GLY A 372 7.28 5.24 12.87
C GLY A 372 8.31 5.75 13.88
N ASP A 373 7.87 6.31 15.00
CA ASP A 373 8.75 6.54 16.15
C ASP A 373 9.10 5.18 16.79
N PHE A 374 10.22 4.56 16.40
CA PHE A 374 10.54 3.19 16.78
C PHE A 374 11.10 3.07 18.21
N ASN A 375 11.67 4.16 18.75
CA ASN A 375 12.32 4.18 20.06
C ASN A 375 11.60 5.05 21.11
N ASN A 376 10.44 5.61 20.78
CA ASN A 376 9.61 6.47 21.64
C ASN A 376 10.29 7.78 22.04
N ASP A 377 11.13 8.34 21.18
CA ASP A 377 11.82 9.61 21.48
C ASP A 377 11.05 10.85 20.98
N GLY A 378 9.89 10.64 20.36
CA GLY A 378 9.01 11.68 19.82
C GLY A 378 9.36 12.10 18.40
N TYR A 379 10.42 11.54 17.79
CA TYR A 379 10.82 11.76 16.42
C TYR A 379 10.51 10.54 15.56
N GLU A 380 10.04 10.80 14.35
CA GLU A 380 9.65 9.73 13.45
C GLU A 380 10.90 9.17 12.74
N ASP A 381 11.10 7.86 12.82
CA ASP A 381 12.16 7.16 12.09
C ASP A 381 11.66 6.71 10.71
N VAL A 382 12.54 6.70 9.73
CA VAL A 382 12.24 6.28 8.35
C VAL A 382 13.27 5.27 7.87
N VAL A 383 12.79 4.12 7.40
CA VAL A 383 13.60 3.08 6.75
C VAL A 383 13.23 3.03 5.29
N VAL A 384 14.24 3.11 4.43
CA VAL A 384 14.13 3.10 2.98
C VAL A 384 14.80 1.86 2.42
N ALA A 385 14.08 1.12 1.56
CA ALA A 385 14.63 0.00 0.82
C ALA A 385 15.32 0.51 -0.46
N GLY A 386 16.65 0.43 -0.55
CA GLY A 386 17.37 0.59 -1.80
C GLY A 386 17.51 -0.76 -2.50
N TYR A 387 16.46 -1.25 -3.16
CA TYR A 387 16.41 -2.62 -3.69
C TYR A 387 17.61 -2.96 -4.58
N THR A 388 17.87 -2.17 -5.63
CA THR A 388 19.01 -2.45 -6.52
C THR A 388 20.35 -2.11 -5.87
N ALA A 389 20.36 -1.24 -4.87
CA ALA A 389 21.55 -0.95 -4.06
C ALA A 389 21.92 -2.09 -3.11
N GLY A 390 20.96 -2.96 -2.77
CA GLY A 390 21.13 -4.01 -1.76
C GLY A 390 21.36 -3.42 -0.36
N GLN A 391 20.71 -2.29 -0.05
CA GLN A 391 20.93 -1.54 1.18
C GLN A 391 19.62 -1.05 1.79
N LEU A 392 19.59 -0.98 3.12
CA LEU A 392 18.60 -0.20 3.86
C LEU A 392 19.24 1.14 4.24
N TYR A 393 18.47 2.21 4.10
CA TYR A 393 18.85 3.53 4.59
C TYR A 393 17.91 3.88 5.74
N VAL A 394 18.47 4.28 6.87
CA VAL A 394 17.71 4.60 8.09
C VAL A 394 17.97 6.05 8.46
N TYR A 395 16.91 6.80 8.69
CA TYR A 395 16.93 8.21 9.05
C TYR A 395 16.05 8.45 10.27
N THR A 396 16.42 9.44 11.07
CA THR A 396 15.62 9.93 12.18
C THR A 396 15.64 11.45 12.16
N TYR A 397 14.56 12.07 12.65
CA TYR A 397 14.51 13.52 12.87
C TYR A 397 15.09 13.94 14.23
N ALA A 398 15.51 12.97 15.06
CA ALA A 398 16.20 13.25 16.30
C ALA A 398 17.51 14.06 16.07
N PRO A 399 17.82 15.05 16.92
CA PRO A 399 18.90 16.03 16.72
C PRO A 399 20.33 15.54 16.97
#